data_AF-A0ABD4UEE1-F1
#
_entry.id   AF-A0ABD4UEE1-F1
#
_cell.length_a   1.000
_cell.length_b   1.000
_cell.length_c   1.000
_cell.angle_alpha   90.00
_cell.angle_beta   90.00
_cell.angle_gamma   90.00
#
_symmetry.space_group_name_H-M   'P 1'
#
loop_
_entity.id
_entity.type
_entity.pdbx_description
1 polymer ?
#
loop_
_entity_poly.entity_id
_entity_poly.type
_entity_poly.pdbx_seq_one_letter_code
_entity_poly.pdbx_strand_id
1 'polypeptide(L)'
;MKSLQGMEIRKLGSNKGTPRLWIEGSQASRAGFLPGMKLRVKLDEDRCMLVLEAADDGERVVSKKVVREREVPVIDIQNESLLGIFVRMGLTAVRIVVQLRRIFVLPIASEVRAKERLDRLKSKLANDEPLLMGSFSSGIGILDRAAHTGLEEAGIRSRLAVANEIRDDCMQHAVEHNPVFDAQTILLTAPMQEVVFDNWVMSQLPKLDGMVLGILSRGGAMEPMRGRHKGAT
;
A
#
# COMPACT_ATOMS: atom_id res chain seq x y z
N MET A 1 7.29 19.90 -16.29
CA MET A 1 7.61 19.07 -15.10
C MET A 1 6.30 18.68 -14.41
N LYS A 2 5.96 17.38 -14.31
CA LYS A 2 4.73 16.90 -13.63
C LYS A 2 4.95 16.96 -12.11
N SER A 3 4.80 18.14 -11.50
CA SER A 3 4.96 18.28 -10.05
C SER A 3 3.66 17.88 -9.35
N LEU A 4 3.73 16.86 -8.50
CA LEU A 4 2.68 16.55 -7.52
C LEU A 4 2.50 17.76 -6.59
N GLN A 5 1.27 18.24 -6.43
CA GLN A 5 0.91 19.40 -5.59
C GLN A 5 0.20 18.98 -4.30
N GLY A 6 -0.32 17.76 -4.24
CA GLY A 6 -0.95 17.21 -3.04
C GLY A 6 -1.64 15.87 -3.29
N MET A 7 -1.97 15.19 -2.19
CA MET A 7 -2.81 14.00 -2.18
C MET A 7 -3.74 14.08 -0.97
N GLU A 8 -5.00 13.70 -1.14
CA GLU A 8 -5.97 13.63 -0.04
C GLU A 8 -6.91 12.44 -0.25
N ILE A 9 -7.45 11.88 0.82
CA ILE A 9 -8.56 10.91 0.77
C ILE A 9 -9.89 11.68 0.88
N ARG A 10 -10.80 11.44 -0.05
CA ARG A 10 -12.14 12.05 -0.09
C ARG A 10 -13.21 10.98 -0.02
N LYS A 11 -14.19 11.19 0.85
CA LYS A 11 -15.38 10.32 0.93
C LYS A 11 -16.17 10.40 -0.37
N LEU A 12 -16.61 9.23 -0.84
CA LEU A 12 -17.66 9.14 -1.84
C LEU A 12 -18.99 9.25 -1.11
N GLY A 13 -19.73 10.31 -1.41
CA GLY A 13 -21.09 10.50 -0.93
C GLY A 13 -22.10 9.88 -1.89
N SER A 14 -23.37 10.03 -1.52
CA SER A 14 -24.51 9.77 -2.41
C SER A 14 -25.48 10.94 -2.30
N ASN A 15 -26.10 11.31 -3.42
CA ASN A 15 -27.17 12.29 -3.47
C ASN A 15 -28.28 11.75 -4.37
N LYS A 16 -29.49 11.59 -3.82
CA LYS A 16 -30.65 10.98 -4.49
C LYS A 16 -30.33 9.63 -5.16
N GLY A 17 -29.49 8.81 -4.51
CA GLY A 17 -29.05 7.51 -5.02
C GLY A 17 -27.92 7.55 -6.05
N THR A 18 -27.50 8.74 -6.51
CA THR A 18 -26.35 8.88 -7.42
C THR A 18 -25.06 9.13 -6.63
N PRO A 19 -23.95 8.43 -6.93
CA PRO A 19 -22.65 8.67 -6.31
C PRO A 19 -22.20 10.11 -6.54
N ARG A 20 -21.61 10.69 -5.50
CA ARG A 20 -21.18 12.10 -5.49
C ARG A 20 -19.79 12.24 -4.91
N LEU A 21 -18.93 12.96 -5.63
CA LEU A 21 -17.62 13.39 -5.17
C LEU A 21 -17.58 14.91 -5.11
N TRP A 22 -17.35 15.42 -3.90
CA TRP A 22 -17.25 16.85 -3.62
C TRP A 22 -15.79 17.22 -3.33
N ILE A 23 -15.18 18.00 -4.21
CA ILE A 23 -13.81 18.50 -4.07
C ILE A 23 -13.89 20.01 -3.85
N GLU A 24 -13.64 20.44 -2.62
CA GLU A 24 -13.65 21.86 -2.26
C GLU A 24 -12.34 22.32 -1.64
N GLY A 25 -12.08 23.62 -1.77
CA GLY A 25 -11.05 24.32 -1.02
C GLY A 25 -9.64 24.10 -1.55
N SER A 26 -8.70 23.82 -0.63
CA SER A 26 -7.26 23.91 -0.88
C SER A 26 -6.77 23.02 -2.02
N GLN A 27 -7.34 21.83 -2.23
CA GLN A 27 -6.87 20.91 -3.27
C GLN A 27 -7.25 21.38 -4.69
N ALA A 28 -8.46 21.90 -4.88
CA ALA A 28 -8.85 22.49 -6.16
C ALA A 28 -8.02 23.75 -6.46
N SER A 29 -7.80 24.60 -5.45
CA SER A 29 -6.92 25.78 -5.57
C SER A 29 -5.46 25.40 -5.88
N ARG A 30 -4.90 24.35 -5.25
CA ARG A 30 -3.53 23.85 -5.52
C ARG A 30 -3.37 23.31 -6.94
N ALA A 31 -4.43 22.77 -7.54
CA ALA A 31 -4.43 22.42 -8.96
C ALA A 31 -4.58 23.65 -9.88
N GLY A 32 -4.74 24.86 -9.34
CA GLY A 32 -4.94 26.07 -10.12
C GLY A 32 -6.35 26.18 -10.73
N PHE A 33 -7.33 25.44 -10.21
CA PHE A 33 -8.73 25.64 -10.58
C PHE A 33 -9.25 26.91 -9.89
N LEU A 34 -9.89 27.78 -10.66
CA LEU A 34 -10.56 28.98 -10.21
C LEU A 34 -12.07 28.85 -10.49
N PRO A 35 -12.93 29.50 -9.69
CA PRO A 35 -14.34 29.63 -10.04
C PRO A 35 -14.57 30.12 -11.47
N GLY A 36 -15.54 29.52 -12.16
CA GLY A 36 -15.88 29.87 -13.54
C GLY A 36 -15.00 29.21 -14.60
N MET A 37 -13.88 28.58 -14.23
CA MET A 37 -13.09 27.80 -15.18
C MET A 37 -13.89 26.61 -15.70
N LYS A 38 -13.71 26.30 -16.98
CA LYS A 38 -14.22 25.07 -17.57
C LYS A 38 -13.26 23.92 -17.32
N LEU A 39 -13.84 22.74 -17.13
CA LEU A 39 -13.11 21.51 -16.90
C LEU A 39 -13.73 20.37 -17.69
N ARG A 40 -12.85 19.48 -18.16
CA ARG A 40 -13.21 18.22 -18.80
C ARG A 40 -13.00 17.10 -17.80
N VAL A 41 -13.91 16.14 -17.77
CA VAL A 41 -13.80 14.95 -16.93
C VAL A 41 -13.74 13.74 -17.84
N LYS A 42 -12.69 12.92 -17.68
CA LYS A 42 -12.51 11.67 -18.44
C LYS A 42 -12.39 10.50 -17.50
N LEU A 43 -13.14 9.44 -17.76
CA LEU A 43 -12.94 8.16 -17.12
C LEU A 43 -11.94 7.35 -17.97
N ASP A 44 -10.91 6.84 -17.30
CA ASP A 44 -9.98 5.85 -17.82
C ASP A 44 -10.33 4.53 -17.10
N GLU A 45 -11.10 3.67 -17.78
CA GLU A 45 -11.59 2.42 -17.20
C GLU A 45 -10.45 1.43 -16.95
N ASP A 46 -9.48 1.35 -17.86
CA ASP A 46 -8.31 0.47 -17.75
C ASP A 46 -7.50 0.77 -16.49
N ARG A 47 -7.33 2.06 -16.17
CA ARG A 47 -6.61 2.51 -14.96
C ARG A 47 -7.51 2.72 -13.76
N CYS A 48 -8.82 2.48 -13.89
CA CYS A 48 -9.82 2.78 -12.88
C CYS A 48 -9.66 4.21 -12.32
N MET A 49 -9.55 5.21 -13.20
CA MET A 49 -9.12 6.55 -12.84
C MET A 49 -10.01 7.62 -13.49
N LEU A 50 -10.42 8.61 -12.70
CA LEU A 50 -11.09 9.80 -13.23
C LEU A 50 -10.08 10.94 -13.34
N VAL A 51 -10.00 11.58 -14.50
CA VAL A 51 -9.12 12.74 -14.74
C VAL A 51 -9.97 13.98 -14.93
N LEU A 52 -9.78 14.96 -14.05
CA LEU A 52 -10.36 16.29 -14.15
C LEU A 52 -9.28 17.22 -14.69
N GLU A 53 -9.51 17.84 -15.83
CA GLU A 53 -8.53 18.71 -16.50
C GLU A 53 -9.14 20.06 -16.84
N ALA A 54 -8.42 21.14 -16.52
CA ALA A 54 -8.82 22.49 -16.93
C ALA A 54 -8.72 22.64 -18.45
N ALA A 55 -9.86 22.84 -19.10
CA ALA A 55 -9.98 22.89 -20.55
C ALA A 55 -11.04 23.91 -20.95
N ASP A 56 -10.72 24.80 -21.90
CA ASP A 56 -11.60 25.91 -22.30
C ASP A 56 -12.85 25.46 -23.07
N ASP A 57 -12.79 24.24 -23.63
CA ASP A 57 -13.90 23.52 -24.25
C ASP A 57 -14.54 22.48 -23.31
N GLY A 58 -14.20 22.51 -22.02
CA GLY A 58 -14.77 21.63 -21.01
C GLY A 58 -16.28 21.81 -20.83
N GLU A 59 -16.98 20.71 -20.62
CA GLU A 59 -18.44 20.66 -20.47
C GLU A 59 -18.92 21.08 -19.07
N ARG A 60 -18.03 21.05 -18.08
CA ARG A 60 -18.35 21.35 -16.68
C ARG A 60 -17.67 22.63 -16.24
N VAL A 61 -18.27 23.34 -15.29
CA VAL A 61 -17.74 24.60 -14.75
C VAL A 61 -17.40 24.41 -13.27
N VAL A 62 -16.25 24.95 -12.85
CA VAL A 62 -15.87 25.02 -11.44
C VAL A 62 -16.79 26.01 -10.73
N SER A 63 -17.54 25.52 -9.76
CA SER A 63 -18.45 26.32 -8.95
C SER A 63 -17.69 27.14 -7.90
N LYS A 64 -18.37 28.10 -7.29
CA LYS A 64 -17.86 28.87 -6.15
C LYS A 64 -18.62 28.57 -4.86
N LYS A 65 -17.90 28.67 -3.75
CA LYS A 65 -18.46 28.75 -2.39
C LYS A 65 -17.77 29.89 -1.66
N VAL A 66 -18.52 30.67 -0.88
CA VAL A 66 -17.94 31.76 -0.06
C VAL A 66 -17.67 31.21 1.33
N VAL A 67 -16.43 31.28 1.79
CA VAL A 67 -16.01 30.87 3.13
C VAL A 67 -15.21 32.01 3.76
N ARG A 68 -15.73 32.58 4.86
CA ARG A 68 -15.10 33.73 5.54
C ARG A 68 -14.70 34.84 4.54
N GLU A 69 -15.67 35.25 3.72
CA GLU A 69 -15.53 36.29 2.69
C GLU A 69 -14.57 35.98 1.53
N ARG A 70 -13.99 34.76 1.48
CA ARG A 70 -13.16 34.31 0.36
C ARG A 70 -13.95 33.38 -0.55
N GLU A 71 -13.87 33.61 -1.86
CA GLU A 71 -14.36 32.65 -2.84
C GLU A 71 -13.40 31.47 -2.95
N VAL A 72 -13.92 30.25 -2.80
CA VAL A 72 -13.17 29.00 -2.97
C VAL A 72 -13.73 28.18 -4.12
N PRO A 73 -12.87 27.55 -4.94
CA PRO A 73 -13.30 26.68 -6.03
C PRO A 73 -13.93 25.40 -5.47
N VAL A 74 -14.99 24.97 -6.13
CA VAL A 74 -15.73 23.74 -5.82
C VAL A 74 -15.93 22.96 -7.12
N ILE A 75 -15.53 21.69 -7.09
CA ILE A 75 -15.84 20.73 -8.14
C ILE A 75 -16.76 19.67 -7.56
N ASP A 76 -17.99 19.65 -8.07
CA ASP A 76 -19.01 18.68 -7.69
C ASP A 76 -19.26 17.72 -8.85
N ILE A 77 -18.98 16.45 -8.63
CA ILE A 77 -19.27 15.39 -9.59
C ILE A 77 -20.32 14.51 -8.97
N GLN A 78 -21.56 14.63 -9.45
CA GLN A 78 -22.65 13.71 -9.14
C GLN A 78 -23.05 13.01 -10.44
N ASN A 79 -22.47 11.85 -10.71
CA ASN A 79 -22.66 11.16 -11.97
C ASN A 79 -22.31 9.67 -11.86
N GLU A 80 -23.27 8.80 -12.13
CA GLU A 80 -23.12 7.34 -12.08
C GLU A 80 -22.11 6.81 -13.11
N SER A 81 -22.13 7.31 -14.35
CA SER A 81 -21.22 6.83 -15.39
C SER A 81 -19.75 7.19 -15.11
N LEU A 82 -19.48 8.19 -14.28
CA LEU A 82 -18.12 8.60 -13.91
C LEU A 82 -17.66 8.01 -12.57
N LEU A 83 -18.55 7.89 -11.58
CA LEU A 83 -18.20 7.48 -10.22
C LEU A 83 -18.65 6.07 -9.86
N GLY A 84 -19.56 5.47 -10.62
CA GLY A 84 -20.14 4.15 -10.35
C GLY A 84 -19.11 3.04 -10.29
N ILE A 85 -17.99 3.16 -11.03
CA ILE A 85 -16.88 2.20 -10.95
C ILE A 85 -16.34 2.06 -9.53
N PHE A 86 -16.15 3.17 -8.80
CA PHE A 86 -15.63 3.15 -7.45
C PHE A 86 -16.63 2.52 -6.47
N VAL A 87 -17.92 2.78 -6.66
CA VAL A 87 -18.98 2.19 -5.84
C VAL A 87 -19.10 0.68 -6.09
N ARG A 88 -19.04 0.22 -7.34
CA ARG A 88 -19.02 -1.21 -7.69
C ARG A 88 -17.79 -1.94 -7.15
N MET A 89 -16.67 -1.24 -6.99
CA MET A 89 -15.49 -1.76 -6.31
C MET A 89 -15.67 -1.88 -4.78
N GLY A 90 -16.76 -1.35 -4.21
CA GLY A 90 -17.05 -1.34 -2.78
C GLY A 90 -16.39 -0.18 -2.02
N LEU A 91 -15.92 0.86 -2.72
CA LEU A 91 -15.18 1.96 -2.10
C LEU A 91 -16.14 2.99 -1.48
N THR A 92 -15.88 3.35 -0.22
CA THR A 92 -16.56 4.46 0.48
C THR A 92 -15.80 5.78 0.37
N ALA A 93 -14.56 5.72 -0.15
CA ALA A 93 -13.69 6.87 -0.33
C ALA A 93 -12.69 6.60 -1.48
N VAL A 94 -12.17 7.68 -2.03
CA VAL A 94 -11.19 7.70 -3.12
C VAL A 94 -10.01 8.56 -2.72
N ARG A 95 -8.85 8.35 -3.35
CA ARG A 95 -7.74 9.30 -3.25
C ARG A 95 -7.82 10.29 -4.40
N ILE A 96 -7.65 11.57 -4.10
CA ILE A 96 -7.43 12.61 -5.08
C ILE A 96 -5.95 12.97 -5.11
N VAL A 97 -5.38 13.02 -6.31
CA VAL A 97 -3.98 13.37 -6.56
C VAL A 97 -3.97 14.63 -7.40
N VAL A 98 -3.33 15.67 -6.89
CA VAL A 98 -3.39 17.03 -7.44
C VAL A 98 -2.12 17.33 -8.20
N GLN A 99 -2.28 17.79 -9.44
CA GLN A 99 -1.23 18.36 -10.28
C GLN A 99 -1.71 19.71 -10.81
N LEU A 100 -0.80 20.52 -11.33
CA LEU A 100 -1.20 21.77 -11.96
C LEU A 100 -2.15 21.48 -13.13
N ARG A 101 -3.32 22.15 -13.13
CA ARG A 101 -4.43 22.03 -14.07
C ARG A 101 -5.08 20.64 -14.17
N ARG A 102 -4.72 19.69 -13.29
CA ARG A 102 -5.24 18.32 -13.32
C ARG A 102 -5.48 17.75 -11.92
N ILE A 103 -6.61 17.08 -11.71
CA ILE A 103 -6.87 16.26 -10.53
C ILE A 103 -7.17 14.85 -11.00
N PHE A 104 -6.51 13.86 -10.39
CA PHE A 104 -6.77 12.45 -10.63
C PHE A 104 -7.51 11.87 -9.44
N VAL A 105 -8.63 11.20 -9.68
CA VAL A 105 -9.37 10.45 -8.68
C VAL A 105 -9.09 8.98 -8.91
N LEU A 106 -8.57 8.30 -7.90
CA LEU A 106 -8.20 6.90 -7.97
C LEU A 106 -8.76 6.15 -6.76
N PRO A 107 -8.86 4.81 -6.83
CA PRO A 107 -9.04 3.99 -5.64
C PRO A 107 -7.93 4.25 -4.62
N ILE A 108 -8.27 4.10 -3.35
CA ILE A 108 -7.28 4.14 -2.27
C ILE A 108 -6.32 2.96 -2.45
N ALA A 109 -5.02 3.23 -2.48
CA ALA A 109 -4.02 2.22 -2.79
C ALA A 109 -4.04 1.04 -1.78
N SER A 110 -4.32 1.32 -0.51
CA SER A 110 -4.46 0.28 0.53
C SER A 110 -5.67 -0.61 0.31
N GLU A 111 -6.82 -0.05 -0.08
CA GLU A 111 -8.05 -0.80 -0.39
C GLU A 111 -7.84 -1.74 -1.58
N VAL A 112 -7.21 -1.24 -2.65
CA VAL A 112 -6.87 -2.06 -3.83
C VAL A 112 -5.95 -3.20 -3.45
N ARG A 113 -4.90 -2.93 -2.66
CA ARG A 113 -3.96 -3.95 -2.18
C ARG A 113 -4.62 -4.95 -1.23
N ALA A 114 -5.55 -4.51 -0.38
CA ALA A 114 -6.28 -5.39 0.53
C ALA A 114 -7.21 -6.33 -0.23
N LYS A 115 -7.96 -5.79 -1.21
CA LYS A 115 -8.83 -6.58 -2.09
C LYS A 115 -8.03 -7.62 -2.88
N GLU A 116 -6.94 -7.20 -3.54
CA GLU A 116 -6.09 -8.11 -4.31
C GLU A 116 -5.50 -9.23 -3.43
N ARG A 117 -5.01 -8.89 -2.22
CA ARG A 117 -4.50 -9.89 -1.27
C ARG A 117 -5.58 -10.87 -0.83
N LEU A 118 -6.79 -10.39 -0.55
CA LEU A 118 -7.92 -11.24 -0.16
C LEU A 118 -8.35 -12.17 -1.30
N ASP A 119 -8.48 -11.65 -2.52
CA ASP A 119 -8.88 -12.42 -3.69
C ASP A 119 -7.83 -13.49 -4.02
N ARG A 120 -6.53 -13.13 -3.97
CA ARG A 120 -5.43 -14.08 -4.13
C ARG A 120 -5.43 -15.17 -3.05
N LEU A 121 -5.61 -14.79 -1.78
CA LEU A 121 -5.67 -15.74 -0.67
C LEU A 121 -6.82 -16.72 -0.84
N LYS A 122 -8.03 -16.23 -1.17
CA LYS A 122 -9.19 -17.09 -1.43
C LYS A 122 -8.95 -18.05 -2.58
N SER A 123 -8.38 -17.56 -3.68
CA SER A 123 -8.06 -18.41 -4.84
C SER A 123 -7.11 -19.53 -4.45
N LYS A 124 -6.04 -19.22 -3.72
CA LYS A 124 -5.07 -20.23 -3.28
C LYS A 124 -5.69 -21.28 -2.37
N LEU A 125 -6.48 -20.86 -1.39
CA LEU A 125 -7.18 -21.78 -0.49
C LEU A 125 -8.19 -22.66 -1.24
N ALA A 126 -8.91 -22.11 -2.22
CA ALA A 126 -9.86 -22.87 -3.03
C ALA A 126 -9.18 -23.90 -3.95
N ASN A 127 -7.96 -23.62 -4.39
CA ASN A 127 -7.19 -24.46 -5.31
C ASN A 127 -6.16 -25.38 -4.60
N ASP A 128 -6.12 -25.40 -3.26
CA ASP A 128 -5.07 -26.07 -2.47
C ASP A 128 -3.63 -25.66 -2.87
N GLU A 129 -3.46 -24.40 -3.27
CA GLU A 129 -2.15 -23.84 -3.58
C GLU A 129 -1.45 -23.37 -2.30
N PRO A 130 -0.14 -23.62 -2.14
CA PRO A 130 0.59 -23.21 -0.95
C PRO A 130 0.62 -21.68 -0.80
N LEU A 131 0.34 -21.22 0.43
CA LEU A 131 0.54 -19.84 0.83
C LEU A 131 2.04 -19.51 0.86
N LEU A 132 2.43 -18.42 0.21
CA LEU A 132 3.82 -17.97 0.24
C LEU A 132 4.07 -17.15 1.49
N MET A 133 4.92 -17.67 2.36
CA MET A 133 5.30 -17.04 3.62
C MET A 133 6.65 -16.34 3.47
N GLY A 134 6.77 -15.16 4.06
CA GLY A 134 8.06 -14.48 4.24
C GLY A 134 8.52 -14.55 5.68
N SER A 135 9.83 -14.61 5.90
CA SER A 135 10.44 -14.47 7.21
C SER A 135 11.46 -13.35 7.22
N PHE A 136 11.41 -12.53 8.26
CA PHE A 136 12.30 -11.40 8.44
C PHE A 136 12.82 -11.40 9.87
N SER A 137 14.14 -11.28 10.02
CA SER A 137 14.87 -11.68 11.24
C SER A 137 14.60 -13.14 11.59
N SER A 138 14.80 -14.05 10.63
CA SER A 138 14.45 -15.46 10.77
C SER A 138 15.26 -16.20 11.84
N GLY A 139 16.47 -15.71 12.17
CA GLY A 139 17.43 -16.46 12.97
C GLY A 139 17.67 -17.83 12.34
N ILE A 140 17.63 -18.88 13.17
CA ILE A 140 17.70 -20.28 12.70
C ILE A 140 16.33 -20.88 12.28
N GLY A 141 15.29 -20.05 12.22
CA GLY A 141 13.97 -20.40 11.67
C GLY A 141 13.04 -21.18 12.58
N ILE A 142 13.23 -21.13 13.91
CA ILE A 142 12.33 -21.81 14.86
C ILE A 142 10.87 -21.33 14.70
N LEU A 143 10.66 -20.01 14.61
CA LEU A 143 9.33 -19.44 14.49
C LEU A 143 8.71 -19.75 13.12
N ASP A 144 9.53 -19.80 12.08
CA ASP A 144 9.10 -20.20 10.74
C ASP A 144 8.59 -21.65 10.77
N ARG A 145 9.37 -22.56 11.35
CA ARG A 145 8.96 -23.96 11.49
C ARG A 145 7.64 -24.09 12.26
N ALA A 146 7.51 -23.40 13.39
CA ALA A 146 6.27 -23.42 14.17
C ALA A 146 5.06 -22.89 13.38
N ALA A 147 5.23 -21.79 12.63
CA ALA A 147 4.17 -21.21 11.81
C ALA A 147 3.73 -22.17 10.69
N HIS A 148 4.70 -22.77 9.99
CA HIS A 148 4.42 -23.73 8.92
C HIS A 148 3.75 -25.00 9.43
N THR A 149 4.22 -25.56 10.56
CA THR A 149 3.59 -26.72 11.20
C THR A 149 2.16 -26.40 11.63
N GLY A 150 1.90 -25.24 12.26
CA GLY A 150 0.55 -24.86 12.66
C GLY A 150 -0.40 -24.65 11.47
N LEU A 151 0.09 -24.13 10.34
CA LEU A 151 -0.69 -24.02 9.11
C LEU A 151 -1.00 -25.41 8.53
N GLU A 152 -0.02 -26.32 8.50
CA GLU A 152 -0.20 -27.70 8.04
C GLU A 152 -1.22 -28.45 8.90
N GLU A 153 -1.16 -28.32 10.23
CA GLU A 153 -2.13 -28.88 11.17
C GLU A 153 -3.55 -28.34 10.95
N ALA A 154 -3.67 -27.09 10.49
CA ALA A 154 -4.94 -26.49 10.09
C ALA A 154 -5.41 -26.88 8.67
N GLY A 155 -4.66 -27.77 7.98
CA GLY A 155 -4.95 -28.18 6.60
C GLY A 155 -4.60 -27.12 5.56
N ILE A 156 -3.76 -26.14 5.90
CA ILE A 156 -3.35 -25.05 5.01
C ILE A 156 -1.91 -25.28 4.56
N ARG A 157 -1.72 -25.53 3.27
CA ARG A 157 -0.39 -25.66 2.68
C ARG A 157 0.33 -24.31 2.67
N SER A 158 1.62 -24.33 3.01
CA SER A 158 2.45 -23.12 3.03
C SER A 158 3.88 -23.42 2.60
N ARG A 159 4.58 -22.43 2.07
CA ARG A 159 5.99 -22.51 1.65
C ARG A 159 6.74 -21.24 2.01
N LEU A 160 7.95 -21.37 2.57
CA LEU A 160 8.81 -20.23 2.87
C LEU A 160 9.44 -19.71 1.57
N ALA A 161 8.92 -18.60 1.07
CA ALA A 161 9.34 -18.00 -0.19
C ALA A 161 10.58 -17.13 -0.04
N VAL A 162 10.68 -16.40 1.08
CA VAL A 162 11.75 -15.43 1.35
C VAL A 162 12.15 -15.53 2.81
N ALA A 163 13.45 -15.55 3.10
CA ALA A 163 13.98 -15.47 4.46
C ALA A 163 15.07 -14.41 4.53
N ASN A 164 14.92 -13.45 5.46
CA ASN A 164 15.93 -12.44 5.76
C ASN A 164 16.51 -12.65 7.15
N GLU A 165 17.84 -12.71 7.22
CA GLU A 165 18.62 -12.76 8.46
C GLU A 165 19.93 -12.00 8.24
N ILE A 166 20.38 -11.24 9.24
CA ILE A 166 21.63 -10.47 9.14
C ILE A 166 22.86 -11.35 9.35
N ARG A 167 22.70 -12.46 10.08
CA ARG A 167 23.75 -13.40 10.44
C ARG A 167 23.84 -14.57 9.46
N ASP A 168 24.93 -14.63 8.71
CA ASP A 168 25.22 -15.71 7.76
C ASP A 168 25.27 -17.10 8.44
N ASP A 169 25.85 -17.20 9.63
CA ASP A 169 25.92 -18.45 10.39
C ASP A 169 24.53 -18.98 10.79
N CYS A 170 23.60 -18.08 11.14
CA CYS A 170 22.21 -18.45 11.38
C CYS A 170 21.50 -18.88 10.10
N MET A 171 21.72 -18.17 8.99
CA MET A 171 21.11 -18.50 7.70
C MET A 171 21.57 -19.88 7.21
N GLN A 172 22.87 -20.17 7.25
CA GLN A 172 23.42 -21.47 6.87
C GLN A 172 22.82 -22.59 7.73
N HIS A 173 22.80 -22.41 9.05
CA HIS A 173 22.22 -23.39 9.95
C HIS A 173 20.73 -23.61 9.69
N ALA A 174 19.96 -22.56 9.39
CA ALA A 174 18.55 -22.67 9.04
C ALA A 174 18.37 -23.50 7.77
N VAL A 175 19.12 -23.20 6.71
CA VAL A 175 19.06 -23.94 5.43
C VAL A 175 19.42 -25.42 5.62
N GLU A 176 20.42 -25.73 6.45
CA GLU A 176 20.87 -27.11 6.66
C GLU A 176 19.92 -27.96 7.52
N HIS A 177 19.27 -27.35 8.52
CA HIS A 177 18.55 -28.09 9.55
C HIS A 177 17.05 -27.84 9.62
N ASN A 178 16.54 -26.81 8.94
CA ASN A 178 15.14 -26.46 8.98
C ASN A 178 14.41 -26.91 7.71
N PRO A 179 13.47 -27.88 7.81
CA PRO A 179 12.81 -28.44 6.63
C PRO A 179 11.88 -27.46 5.90
N VAL A 180 11.61 -26.29 6.49
CA VAL A 180 10.83 -25.23 5.85
C VAL A 180 11.64 -24.48 4.78
N PHE A 181 12.98 -24.50 4.88
CA PHE A 181 13.86 -23.92 3.87
C PHE A 181 14.03 -24.91 2.72
N ASP A 182 13.73 -24.46 1.51
CA ASP A 182 13.85 -25.28 0.29
C ASP A 182 14.78 -24.61 -0.74
N ALA A 183 15.08 -25.32 -1.82
CA ALA A 183 15.95 -24.82 -2.89
C ALA A 183 15.38 -23.59 -3.65
N GLN A 184 14.10 -23.25 -3.44
CA GLN A 184 13.42 -22.09 -4.00
C GLN A 184 13.19 -20.98 -2.96
N THR A 185 13.69 -21.12 -1.72
CA THR A 185 13.65 -20.07 -0.71
C THR A 185 14.69 -19.01 -1.08
N ILE A 186 14.25 -17.76 -1.26
CA ILE A 186 15.14 -16.64 -1.53
C ILE A 186 15.79 -16.22 -0.21
N LEU A 187 17.10 -16.37 -0.12
CA LEU A 187 17.89 -16.02 1.05
C LEU A 187 18.38 -14.57 0.93
N LEU A 188 18.05 -13.75 1.93
CA LEU A 188 18.44 -12.36 2.02
C LEU A 188 19.34 -12.19 3.25
N THR A 189 20.63 -12.54 3.10
CA THR A 189 21.62 -12.42 4.17
C THR A 189 22.13 -10.98 4.29
N ALA A 190 21.33 -10.13 4.92
CA ALA A 190 21.59 -8.69 5.03
C ALA A 190 20.78 -8.06 6.18
N PRO A 191 21.17 -6.88 6.68
CA PRO A 191 20.30 -6.10 7.56
C PRO A 191 18.95 -5.84 6.87
N MET A 192 17.85 -6.10 7.57
CA MET A 192 16.49 -5.91 7.03
C MET A 192 16.28 -4.51 6.43
N GLN A 193 16.85 -3.48 7.05
CA GLN A 193 16.75 -2.10 6.59
C GLN A 193 17.32 -1.93 5.18
N GLU A 194 18.48 -2.54 4.90
CA GLU A 194 19.11 -2.50 3.57
C GLU A 194 18.23 -3.22 2.54
N VAL A 195 17.67 -4.37 2.91
CA VAL A 195 16.74 -5.11 2.03
C VAL A 195 15.51 -4.28 1.68
N VAL A 196 14.84 -3.68 2.67
CA VAL A 196 13.57 -2.95 2.41
C VAL A 196 13.78 -1.62 1.69
N PHE A 197 14.97 -1.02 1.79
CA PHE A 197 15.30 0.21 1.05
C PHE A 197 15.87 -0.06 -0.35
N ASP A 198 16.31 -1.28 -0.64
CA ASP A 198 16.72 -1.68 -1.98
C ASP A 198 15.50 -1.95 -2.87
N ASN A 199 15.09 -0.90 -3.60
CA ASN A 199 13.98 -0.99 -4.54
C ASN A 199 14.19 -2.04 -5.64
N TRP A 200 15.44 -2.31 -6.05
CA TRP A 200 15.72 -3.29 -7.07
C TRP A 200 15.49 -4.70 -6.51
N VAL A 201 16.08 -5.03 -5.36
CA VAL A 201 15.86 -6.33 -4.69
C VAL A 201 14.37 -6.54 -4.38
N MET A 202 13.70 -5.55 -3.77
CA MET A 202 12.27 -5.63 -3.44
C MET A 202 11.38 -5.84 -4.67
N SER A 203 11.79 -5.37 -5.86
CA SER A 203 11.06 -5.59 -7.11
C SER A 203 11.16 -7.03 -7.64
N GLN A 204 12.16 -7.80 -7.21
CA GLN A 204 12.37 -9.19 -7.61
C GLN A 204 11.65 -10.19 -6.70
N LEU A 205 11.23 -9.77 -5.50
CA LEU A 205 10.60 -10.66 -4.52
C LEU A 205 9.15 -11.00 -4.90
N PRO A 206 8.69 -12.24 -4.65
CA PRO A 206 7.30 -12.60 -4.88
C PRO A 206 6.38 -11.85 -3.90
N LYS A 207 5.10 -11.72 -4.29
CA LYS A 207 4.08 -11.29 -3.33
C LYS A 207 3.87 -12.39 -2.28
N LEU A 208 3.91 -11.98 -1.02
CA LEU A 208 3.72 -12.88 0.12
C LEU A 208 2.25 -12.82 0.61
N ASP A 209 1.78 -13.94 1.15
CA ASP A 209 0.44 -14.11 1.71
C ASP A 209 0.44 -13.95 3.23
N GLY A 210 1.57 -14.22 3.87
CA GLY A 210 1.82 -14.01 5.29
C GLY A 210 3.28 -13.70 5.57
N MET A 211 3.55 -13.21 6.78
CA MET A 211 4.91 -12.91 7.22
C MET A 211 5.11 -13.31 8.67
N VAL A 212 6.26 -13.91 8.95
CA VAL A 212 6.79 -14.21 10.28
C VAL A 212 7.87 -13.17 10.60
N LEU A 213 7.82 -12.61 11.81
CA LEU A 213 8.74 -11.57 12.26
C LEU A 213 9.35 -11.91 13.61
N GLY A 214 10.65 -12.18 13.63
CA GLY A 214 11.45 -12.41 14.84
C GLY A 214 12.20 -11.16 15.31
N ILE A 215 11.52 -10.02 15.45
CA ILE A 215 12.21 -8.74 15.75
C ILE A 215 12.84 -8.79 17.15
N LEU A 216 14.15 -8.45 17.22
CA LEU A 216 14.92 -8.39 18.46
C LEU A 216 14.33 -7.37 19.45
N SER A 217 14.10 -7.81 20.69
CA SER A 217 13.64 -6.98 21.81
C SER A 217 14.74 -6.16 22.50
N ARG A 218 15.92 -5.96 21.87
CA ARG A 218 17.10 -5.36 22.51
C ARG A 218 16.93 -3.90 23.00
N GLY A 219 15.81 -3.24 22.71
CA GLY A 219 15.45 -1.95 23.34
C GLY A 219 14.68 -2.08 24.67
N GLY A 220 14.18 -3.26 25.02
CA GLY A 220 13.39 -3.53 26.24
C GLY A 220 14.10 -4.42 27.27
N ALA A 221 15.20 -5.08 26.91
CA ALA A 221 16.04 -5.79 27.87
C ALA A 221 17.03 -4.79 28.49
N MET A 222 16.79 -4.41 29.75
CA MET A 222 17.75 -3.71 30.60
C MET A 222 18.96 -4.62 30.87
N GLU A 223 19.86 -4.74 29.90
CA GLU A 223 21.18 -5.31 30.14
C GLU A 223 22.16 -4.14 30.30
N PRO A 224 22.69 -3.88 31.51
CA PRO A 224 23.57 -2.75 31.73
C PRO A 224 24.87 -3.01 30.97
N MET A 225 25.16 -2.17 29.98
CA MET A 225 26.49 -2.13 29.36
C MET A 225 27.52 -1.81 30.45
N ARG A 226 28.19 -2.83 30.99
CA ARG A 226 29.39 -2.66 31.80
C ARG A 226 30.51 -2.16 30.89
N GLY A 227 30.66 -0.84 30.81
CA GLY A 227 31.85 -0.20 30.27
C GLY A 227 33.08 -0.71 31.02
N ARG A 228 33.97 -1.43 30.31
CA ARG A 228 35.31 -1.71 30.82
C ARG A 228 36.11 -0.41 30.79
N HIS A 229 36.16 0.30 31.90
CA HIS A 229 37.27 1.21 32.17
C HIS A 229 38.51 0.36 32.47
N LYS A 230 39.42 0.25 31.49
CA LYS A 230 40.84 0.05 31.78
C LYS A 230 41.41 1.42 32.14
N GLY A 231 41.37 1.75 33.42
CA GLY A 231 42.16 2.83 34.01
C GLY A 231 43.49 2.26 34.50
N ALA A 232 44.57 2.90 34.08
CA ALA A 232 45.92 2.62 34.48
C ALA A 232 46.17 3.00 35.96
N THR A 233 46.93 2.16 36.65
CA THR A 233 48.01 2.52 37.58
C THR A 233 49.03 1.39 37.53
#